data_AF-C0GKU3-F1
#
_entry.id   AF-C0GKU3-F1
#
_cell.length_a   1.000
_cell.length_b   1.000
_cell.length_c   1.000
_cell.angle_alpha   90.00
_cell.angle_beta   90.00
_cell.angle_gamma   90.00
#
_symmetry.space_group_name_H-M   'P 1'
#
loop_
_entity.id
_entity.type
_entity.pdbx_description
1 polymer ?
#
loop_
_entity_poly.entity_id
_entity_poly.type
_entity_poly.pdbx_seq_one_letter_code
_entity_poly.pdbx_strand_id
1 'polypeptide(L)'
;MIKVGRYYIKKHYRTEEEYPGPEGIHFTRRAAGVAGRFAECGGFLLYEAGQRDGKGPVGAKCVYGYGVVAGEPVEVEPPRVANGKEYPLVVPVEIKKRLADRGQGIPLVILKEEFGIQMRPTLGGVMEISREVFAELQGRIDLLEGEEKK
;
A
#
# COMPACT_ATOMS: atom_id res chain seq x y z
N MET A 1 6.77 13.51 -16.52
CA MET A 1 6.97 12.35 -17.42
C MET A 1 6.30 11.16 -16.75
N ILE A 2 5.18 10.65 -17.27
CA ILE A 2 4.50 9.49 -16.67
C ILE A 2 5.30 8.26 -17.08
N LYS A 3 6.06 7.66 -16.14
CA LYS A 3 6.67 6.35 -16.38
C LYS A 3 5.53 5.39 -16.74
N VAL A 4 5.62 4.71 -17.89
CA VAL A 4 4.72 3.61 -18.28
C VAL A 4 5.08 2.40 -17.40
N GLY A 5 4.85 2.54 -16.10
CA GLY A 5 5.18 1.56 -15.08
C GLY A 5 3.98 0.69 -14.76
N ARG A 6 4.26 -0.48 -14.19
CA ARG A 6 3.24 -1.36 -13.60
C ARG A 6 2.53 -0.63 -12.46
N TYR A 7 1.33 -1.06 -12.11
CA TYR A 7 0.59 -0.52 -10.97
C TYR A 7 0.43 -1.60 -9.91
N TYR A 8 0.44 -1.19 -8.64
CA TYR A 8 0.45 -2.13 -7.53
C TYR A 8 -0.58 -1.82 -6.46
N ILE A 9 -1.03 -2.85 -5.76
CA ILE A 9 -1.60 -2.72 -4.43
C ILE A 9 -0.55 -3.18 -3.41
N LYS A 10 -0.21 -2.30 -2.47
CA LYS A 10 0.63 -2.63 -1.31
C LYS A 10 -0.26 -3.02 -0.14
N LYS A 11 -0.23 -4.31 0.18
CA LYS A 11 -0.82 -4.92 1.37
C LYS A 11 0.12 -4.74 2.57
N HIS A 12 -0.43 -4.27 3.68
CA HIS A 12 0.25 -4.21 4.96
C HIS A 12 -0.72 -4.55 6.10
N TYR A 13 -0.18 -4.85 7.29
CA TYR A 13 -1.00 -5.03 8.48
C TYR A 13 -1.25 -3.68 9.14
N ARG A 14 -2.27 -3.60 9.98
CA ARG A 14 -2.45 -2.42 10.82
C ARG A 14 -1.32 -2.36 11.84
N THR A 15 -0.58 -1.26 11.80
CA THR A 15 0.45 -0.89 12.76
C THR A 15 -0.09 0.20 13.70
N GLU A 16 0.47 0.31 14.90
CA GLU A 16 0.22 1.46 15.79
C GLU A 16 0.83 2.74 15.21
N GLU A 17 1.97 2.60 14.54
CA GLU A 17 2.64 3.65 13.80
C GLU A 17 1.89 4.00 12.51
N GLU A 18 2.14 5.21 12.03
CA GLU A 18 1.72 5.65 10.71
C GLU A 18 2.34 4.76 9.61
N TYR A 19 1.54 4.47 8.58
CA TYR A 19 1.98 3.68 7.42
C TYR A 19 1.50 4.30 6.11
N PRO A 20 2.40 4.45 5.10
CA PRO A 20 3.85 4.27 5.18
C PRO A 20 4.51 5.24 6.16
N GLY A 21 5.71 4.88 6.65
CA GLY A 21 6.49 5.78 7.52
C GLY A 21 7.16 6.90 6.70
N PRO A 22 7.85 7.85 7.35
CA PRO A 22 8.49 8.99 6.67
C PRO A 22 9.56 8.57 5.66
N GLU A 23 10.22 7.43 5.89
CA GLU A 23 11.24 6.89 4.98
C GLU A 23 10.62 6.29 3.70
N GLY A 24 9.37 5.81 3.81
CA GLY A 24 8.63 5.16 2.73
C GLY A 24 8.13 3.77 3.07
N ILE A 25 8.13 2.88 2.07
CA ILE A 25 7.59 1.52 2.18
C ILE A 25 8.74 0.53 2.39
N HIS A 26 8.76 -0.12 3.55
CA HIS A 26 9.76 -1.13 3.87
C HIS A 26 9.48 -2.50 3.24
N PHE A 27 10.57 -3.22 2.94
CA PHE A 27 10.65 -4.56 2.38
C PHE A 27 11.70 -5.39 3.12
N THR A 28 11.47 -6.70 3.19
CA THR A 28 12.48 -7.64 3.70
C THR A 28 13.56 -7.88 2.65
N ARG A 29 14.76 -8.34 3.05
CA ARG A 29 15.82 -8.72 2.09
C ARG A 29 15.36 -9.74 1.07
N ARG A 30 14.55 -10.72 1.49
CA ARG A 30 13.96 -11.73 0.59
C ARG A 30 13.08 -11.11 -0.50
N ALA A 31 12.53 -9.92 -0.26
CA ALA A 31 11.70 -9.19 -1.19
C ALA A 31 12.48 -8.11 -1.98
N ALA A 32 13.81 -8.11 -2.01
CA ALA A 32 14.61 -7.09 -2.71
C ALA A 32 14.22 -6.93 -4.19
N GLY A 33 14.06 -8.04 -4.93
CA GLY A 33 13.60 -7.98 -6.32
C GLY A 33 12.17 -7.45 -6.48
N VAL A 34 11.31 -7.59 -5.46
CA VAL A 34 9.97 -6.99 -5.45
C VAL A 34 10.07 -5.49 -5.17
N ALA A 35 10.96 -5.07 -4.26
CA ALA A 35 11.22 -3.66 -3.96
C ALA A 35 11.71 -2.91 -5.20
N GLY A 36 12.64 -3.49 -5.97
CA GLY A 36 13.10 -2.92 -7.25
C GLY A 36 11.97 -2.72 -8.25
N ARG A 37 11.14 -3.75 -8.51
CA ARG A 37 9.98 -3.61 -9.40
C ARG A 37 8.96 -2.61 -8.88
N PHE A 38 8.76 -2.55 -7.56
CA PHE A 38 7.86 -1.57 -6.94
C PHE A 38 8.40 -0.15 -7.16
N ALA A 39 9.71 0.07 -7.07
CA ALA A 39 10.33 1.38 -7.30
C ALA A 39 10.17 1.91 -8.74
N GLU A 40 9.96 1.01 -9.70
CA GLU A 40 9.72 1.34 -11.11
C GLU A 40 8.23 1.54 -11.45
N CYS A 41 7.33 1.46 -10.46
CA CYS A 41 5.89 1.50 -10.71
C CYS A 41 5.36 2.90 -11.11
N GLY A 42 4.24 2.91 -11.85
CA GLY A 42 3.54 4.14 -12.20
C GLY A 42 2.71 4.72 -11.05
N GLY A 43 2.42 3.91 -10.04
CA GLY A 43 1.63 4.27 -8.87
C GLY A 43 1.25 3.05 -8.05
N PHE A 44 0.82 3.28 -6.80
CA PHE A 44 0.36 2.21 -5.93
C PHE A 44 -0.84 2.62 -5.07
N LEU A 45 -1.66 1.62 -4.73
CA LEU A 45 -2.75 1.70 -3.76
C LEU A 45 -2.30 1.11 -2.43
N LEU A 46 -2.80 1.66 -1.32
CA LEU A 46 -2.58 1.14 0.03
C LEU A 46 -3.77 0.29 0.45
N TYR A 47 -3.51 -0.98 0.77
CA TYR A 47 -4.50 -1.89 1.31
C TYR A 47 -4.11 -2.31 2.72
N GLU A 48 -4.99 -2.01 3.67
CA GLU A 48 -4.84 -2.46 5.03
C GLU A 48 -5.50 -3.83 5.19
N ALA A 49 -4.68 -4.84 5.49
CA ALA A 49 -5.16 -6.18 5.66
C ALA A 49 -5.92 -6.34 6.98
N GLY A 50 -6.87 -7.27 7.04
CA GLY A 50 -7.64 -7.62 8.25
C GLY A 50 -6.84 -8.33 9.34
N GLN A 51 -5.59 -7.93 9.51
CA GLN A 51 -4.56 -8.54 10.34
C GLN A 51 -3.93 -7.42 11.17
N ARG A 52 -3.58 -7.74 12.41
CA ARG A 52 -2.90 -6.84 13.35
C ARG A 52 -1.40 -7.12 13.38
N ASP A 53 -0.59 -6.10 13.61
CA ASP A 53 0.81 -6.26 14.00
C ASP A 53 0.91 -6.35 15.52
N GLY A 54 1.38 -7.49 16.05
CA GLY A 54 1.47 -7.73 17.50
C GLY A 54 0.14 -7.54 18.23
N LYS A 55 0.13 -6.61 19.20
CA LYS A 55 -1.05 -6.27 20.02
C LYS A 55 -1.92 -5.16 19.43
N GLY A 56 -1.57 -4.65 18.25
CA GLY A 56 -2.25 -3.53 17.60
C GLY A 56 -3.71 -3.80 17.16
N PRO A 57 -4.38 -2.79 16.58
CA PRO A 57 -5.74 -2.92 16.09
C PRO A 57 -5.83 -3.89 14.91
N VAL A 58 -7.01 -4.47 14.68
CA VAL A 58 -7.28 -5.26 13.47
C VAL A 58 -7.45 -4.30 12.31
N GLY A 59 -6.80 -4.58 11.18
CA GLY A 59 -6.92 -3.71 10.02
C GLY A 59 -8.26 -3.79 9.29
N ALA A 60 -8.55 -2.74 8.52
CA ALA A 60 -9.86 -2.46 7.96
C ALA A 60 -10.33 -3.42 6.85
N LYS A 61 -9.42 -4.15 6.19
CA LYS A 61 -9.70 -4.90 4.94
C LYS A 61 -10.17 -3.99 3.80
N CYS A 62 -9.60 -2.78 3.73
CA CYS A 62 -9.96 -1.78 2.73
C CYS A 62 -8.72 -1.21 2.03
N VAL A 63 -8.89 -0.82 0.76
CA VAL A 63 -8.01 0.11 0.09
C VAL A 63 -8.39 1.52 0.53
N TYR A 64 -7.44 2.27 1.09
CA TYR A 64 -7.74 3.55 1.77
C TYR A 64 -6.89 4.73 1.29
N GLY A 65 -6.02 4.54 0.30
CA GLY A 65 -5.16 5.60 -0.18
C GLY A 65 -4.30 5.17 -1.36
N TYR A 66 -3.57 6.13 -1.91
CA TYR A 66 -2.66 5.92 -3.03
C TYR A 66 -1.46 6.86 -3.01
N GLY A 67 -0.43 6.49 -3.74
CA GLY A 67 0.80 7.25 -3.85
C GLY A 67 1.62 6.89 -5.08
N VAL A 68 2.79 7.50 -5.17
CA VAL A 68 3.78 7.29 -6.22
C VAL A 68 5.16 7.06 -5.60
N VAL A 69 6.05 6.43 -6.34
CA VAL A 69 7.44 6.25 -5.91
C VAL A 69 8.23 7.53 -6.09
N ALA A 70 9.08 7.85 -5.11
CA ALA A 70 9.95 9.01 -5.10
C ALA A 70 11.43 8.69 -5.39
N GLY A 71 11.85 7.42 -5.31
CA GLY A 71 13.23 7.03 -5.56
C GLY A 71 13.46 5.53 -5.62
N GLU A 72 14.72 5.15 -5.86
CA GLU A 72 15.18 3.77 -5.86
C GLU A 72 15.17 3.16 -4.45
N PRO A 73 15.15 1.82 -4.32
CA PRO A 73 15.25 1.18 -3.01
C PRO A 73 16.58 1.50 -2.34
N VAL A 74 16.53 1.86 -1.06
CA VAL A 74 17.71 2.12 -0.21
C VAL A 74 17.73 1.16 0.97
N GLU A 75 18.93 0.80 1.45
CA GLU A 75 19.09 0.08 2.71
C GLU A 75 19.11 1.09 3.87
N VAL A 76 18.41 0.78 4.96
CA VAL A 76 18.31 1.64 6.15
C VAL A 76 18.87 0.93 7.39
N GLU A 77 19.58 1.70 8.23
CA GLU A 77 20.13 1.25 9.50
C GLU A 77 19.76 2.24 10.61
N PRO A 78 19.15 1.78 11.73
CA PRO A 78 18.74 0.40 12.00
C PRO A 78 17.54 -0.03 11.13
N PRO A 79 17.40 -1.33 10.80
CA PRO A 79 16.25 -1.81 10.04
C PRO A 79 14.96 -1.70 10.86
N ARG A 80 13.84 -1.42 10.19
CA ARG A 80 12.52 -1.52 10.83
C ARG A 80 12.24 -2.97 11.22
N VAL A 81 11.78 -3.17 12.46
CA VAL A 81 11.35 -4.49 12.96
C VAL A 81 9.83 -4.49 13.14
N ALA A 82 9.14 -5.38 12.44
CA ALA A 82 7.68 -5.52 12.50
C ALA A 82 7.30 -7.00 12.34
N ASN A 83 6.25 -7.49 13.01
CA ASN A 83 5.83 -8.89 12.93
C ASN A 83 6.96 -9.94 13.07
N GLY A 84 7.96 -9.68 13.92
CA GLY A 84 9.12 -10.56 14.12
C GLY A 84 10.07 -10.65 12.92
N LYS A 85 10.04 -9.68 11.99
CA LYS A 85 10.90 -9.63 10.81
C LYS A 85 11.59 -8.28 10.70
N GLU A 86 12.79 -8.29 10.15
CA GLU A 86 13.53 -7.10 9.76
C GLU A 86 13.20 -6.68 8.34
N TYR A 87 13.04 -5.38 8.14
CA TYR A 87 12.77 -4.74 6.87
C TYR A 87 13.85 -3.68 6.59
N PRO A 88 15.06 -4.11 6.18
CA PRO A 88 16.18 -3.21 5.96
C PRO A 88 16.09 -2.43 4.65
N LEU A 89 15.18 -2.78 3.73
CA LEU A 89 15.05 -2.10 2.44
C LEU A 89 13.85 -1.17 2.46
N VAL A 90 14.00 0.04 1.96
CA VAL A 90 12.94 1.04 1.85
C VAL A 90 12.84 1.53 0.42
N VAL A 91 11.62 1.60 -0.11
CA VAL A 91 11.33 2.36 -1.31
C VAL A 91 10.74 3.71 -0.90
N PRO A 92 11.41 4.84 -1.17
CA PRO A 92 10.87 6.17 -0.91
C PRO A 92 9.59 6.39 -1.72
N VAL A 93 8.55 6.92 -1.07
CA VAL A 93 7.25 7.16 -1.72
C VAL A 93 6.67 8.51 -1.31
N GLU A 94 5.81 9.04 -2.17
CA GLU A 94 4.97 10.20 -1.89
C GLU A 94 3.50 9.76 -1.82
N ILE A 95 2.86 9.98 -0.68
CA ILE A 95 1.44 9.68 -0.49
C ILE A 95 0.63 10.84 -1.04
N LYS A 96 -0.16 10.57 -2.08
CA LYS A 96 -0.96 11.59 -2.76
C LYS A 96 -2.30 11.81 -2.06
N LYS A 97 -2.92 10.72 -1.59
CA LYS A 97 -4.15 10.78 -0.81
C LYS A 97 -4.25 9.59 0.13
N ARG A 98 -4.81 9.84 1.31
CA ARG A 98 -5.12 8.83 2.31
C ARG A 98 -6.35 9.25 3.10
N LEU A 99 -7.33 8.36 3.18
CA LEU A 99 -8.50 8.56 4.04
C LEU A 99 -8.10 8.61 5.51
N ALA A 100 -8.67 9.55 6.26
CA ALA A 100 -8.48 9.65 7.71
C ALA A 100 -9.01 8.40 8.42
N ASP A 101 -10.24 7.99 8.09
CA ASP A 101 -10.80 6.71 8.50
C ASP A 101 -10.56 5.64 7.41
N ARG A 102 -9.61 4.74 7.68
CA ARG A 102 -9.26 3.65 6.75
C ARG A 102 -10.41 2.64 6.57
N GLY A 103 -11.36 2.59 7.52
CA GLY A 103 -12.56 1.76 7.43
C GLY A 103 -13.54 2.21 6.34
N GLN A 104 -13.49 3.49 5.96
CA GLN A 104 -14.31 4.06 4.88
C GLN A 104 -13.73 3.82 3.48
N GLY A 105 -12.59 3.12 3.38
CA GLY A 105 -12.00 2.77 2.10
C GLY A 105 -12.81 1.73 1.31
N ILE A 106 -12.29 1.36 0.14
CA ILE A 106 -12.90 0.37 -0.75
C ILE A 106 -12.69 -1.03 -0.17
N PRO A 107 -13.75 -1.75 0.23
CA PRO A 107 -13.61 -2.99 0.97
C PRO A 107 -13.20 -4.16 0.06
N LEU A 108 -12.60 -5.19 0.65
CA LEU A 108 -12.17 -6.42 -0.03
C LEU A 108 -13.29 -7.07 -0.87
N VAL A 109 -14.54 -6.98 -0.43
CA VAL A 109 -15.69 -7.54 -1.18
C VAL A 109 -15.82 -6.89 -2.56
N ILE A 110 -15.67 -5.56 -2.64
CA ILE A 110 -15.70 -4.81 -3.91
C ILE A 110 -14.50 -5.18 -4.78
N LEU A 111 -13.30 -5.28 -4.20
CA LEU A 111 -12.11 -5.74 -4.93
C LEU A 111 -12.32 -7.11 -5.57
N LYS A 112 -12.99 -8.02 -4.86
CA LYS A 112 -13.26 -9.38 -5.31
C LYS A 112 -14.36 -9.42 -6.39
N GLU A 113 -15.47 -8.75 -6.16
CA GLU A 113 -16.67 -8.87 -6.99
C GLU A 113 -16.56 -8.08 -8.29
N GLU A 114 -16.00 -6.87 -8.24
CA GLU A 114 -15.93 -5.99 -9.42
C GLU A 114 -14.64 -6.16 -10.21
N PHE A 115 -13.52 -6.46 -9.53
CA PHE A 115 -12.20 -6.51 -10.16
C PHE A 115 -11.57 -7.90 -10.18
N GLY A 116 -12.21 -8.90 -9.58
CA GLY A 116 -11.66 -10.26 -9.47
C GLY A 116 -10.41 -10.36 -8.58
N ILE A 117 -10.11 -9.33 -7.78
CA ILE A 117 -8.89 -9.24 -6.98
C ILE A 117 -9.08 -9.97 -5.66
N GLN A 118 -8.28 -11.02 -5.44
CA GLN A 118 -8.22 -11.75 -4.18
C GLN A 118 -6.93 -11.44 -3.43
N MET A 119 -7.03 -10.92 -2.20
CA MET A 119 -5.90 -10.50 -1.38
C MET A 119 -5.10 -11.66 -0.74
N ARG A 120 -4.53 -12.51 -1.59
CA ARG A 120 -3.67 -13.64 -1.21
C ARG A 120 -2.34 -13.16 -0.60
N PRO A 121 -1.66 -13.98 0.23
CA PRO A 121 -0.29 -13.68 0.64
C PRO A 121 0.64 -13.55 -0.57
N THR A 122 1.34 -12.42 -0.69
CA THR A 122 2.35 -12.20 -1.74
C THR A 122 3.67 -11.75 -1.12
N LEU A 123 4.79 -12.10 -1.78
CA LEU A 123 6.11 -11.66 -1.32
C LEU A 123 6.18 -10.13 -1.37
N GLY A 124 6.66 -9.52 -0.28
CA GLY A 124 6.73 -8.07 -0.15
C GLY A 124 5.37 -7.38 0.02
N GLY A 125 4.27 -8.14 0.09
CA GLY A 125 2.92 -7.58 0.18
C GLY A 125 2.52 -6.75 -1.05
N VAL A 126 3.13 -7.00 -2.21
CA VAL A 126 2.84 -6.26 -3.44
C VAL A 126 2.05 -7.17 -4.37
N MET A 127 1.00 -6.62 -4.96
CA MET A 127 0.16 -7.29 -5.96
C MET A 127 0.02 -6.41 -7.19
N GLU A 128 0.37 -6.93 -8.36
CA GLU A 128 0.24 -6.20 -9.62
C GLU A 128 -1.23 -6.09 -10.03
N ILE A 129 -1.60 -4.91 -10.53
CA ILE A 129 -2.93 -4.62 -11.08
C ILE A 129 -2.78 -3.87 -12.41
N SER A 130 -3.83 -3.88 -13.22
CA SER A 130 -3.85 -3.10 -14.45
C SER A 130 -3.97 -1.60 -14.16
N ARG A 131 -3.62 -0.78 -15.17
CA ARG A 131 -3.75 0.67 -15.08
C ARG A 131 -5.21 1.10 -14.91
N GLU A 132 -6.12 0.42 -15.58
CA GLU A 132 -7.56 0.68 -15.56
C GLU A 132 -8.12 0.45 -14.16
N VAL A 133 -7.75 -0.67 -13.53
CA VAL A 133 -8.10 -0.96 -12.13
C VAL A 133 -7.54 0.10 -11.19
N PHE A 134 -6.28 0.48 -11.38
CA PHE A 134 -5.66 1.52 -10.55
C PHE A 134 -6.42 2.85 -10.66
N ALA A 135 -6.70 3.30 -11.89
CA ALA A 135 -7.38 4.57 -12.15
C ALA A 135 -8.81 4.58 -11.58
N GLU A 136 -9.55 3.48 -11.73
CA GLU A 136 -10.90 3.33 -11.19
C GLU A 136 -10.90 3.41 -9.65
N LEU A 137 -10.03 2.63 -8.99
CA LEU A 137 -9.93 2.64 -7.53
C LEU A 137 -9.43 3.97 -7.00
N GLN A 138 -8.48 4.61 -7.69
CA GLN A 138 -8.03 5.96 -7.37
C GLN A 138 -9.20 6.95 -7.42
N GLY A 139 -9.98 6.96 -8.50
CA GLY A 139 -11.14 7.84 -8.65
C GLY A 139 -12.19 7.64 -7.56
N ARG A 140 -12.44 6.38 -7.15
CA ARG A 140 -13.32 6.09 -6.02
C ARG A 140 -12.79 6.65 -4.70
N ILE A 141 -11.48 6.51 -4.42
CA ILE A 141 -10.86 7.11 -3.23
C ILE A 141 -11.01 8.64 -3.26
N ASP A 142 -10.81 9.27 -4.42
CA ASP A 142 -10.93 10.72 -4.55
C ASP A 142 -12.33 11.21 -4.15
N LEU A 143 -13.39 10.44 -4.44
CA LEU A 143 -14.78 10.74 -4.09
C LEU A 143 -15.15 10.50 -2.61
N LEU A 144 -14.40 9.65 -1.89
CA LEU A 144 -14.73 9.23 -0.51
C LEU A 144 -14.46 10.30 0.57
N GLU A 145 -13.98 11.49 0.20
CA GLU A 145 -13.82 12.64 1.11
C GLU A 145 -14.79 13.80 0.78
N GLY A 146 -15.73 13.60 -0.15
CA GLY A 146 -16.65 14.63 -0.64
C GLY A 146 -17.82 15.01 0.29
N GLU A 147 -17.86 14.52 1.52
CA GLU A 147 -18.89 14.90 2.52
C GLU A 147 -18.26 15.63 3.72
N GLU A 148 -17.69 16.82 3.48
CA GLU A 148 -17.65 17.82 4.55
C GLU A 148 -19.09 18.21 4.88
N LYS A 149 -19.62 17.63 5.96
CA LYS A 149 -20.89 18.07 6.54
C LYS A 149 -20.77 19.55 6.92
N LYS A 150 -21.63 20.35 6.28
CA LYS A 150 -21.98 21.73 6.63
C LYS A 150 -22.20 21.93 8.14
#